data_AF-A0A958J5Z4-F1
#
_entry.id   AF-A0A958J5Z4-F1
#
_cell.length_a   1.000
_cell.length_b   1.000
_cell.length_c   1.000
_cell.angle_alpha   90.00
_cell.angle_beta   90.00
_cell.angle_gamma   90.00
#
_symmetry.space_group_name_H-M   'P 1'
#
loop_
_entity.id
_entity.type
_entity.pdbx_description
1 polymer ?
#
loop_
_entity_poly.entity_id
_entity_poly.type
_entity_poly.pdbx_seq_one_letter_code
_entity_poly.pdbx_strand_id
1 'polypeptide(L)'
;MSRLQIGAVCLFLALLSIAATRYGGYPAINDYHDIEVYFQRGSWVTTGQEPYRDVFSEYPQVATWLFAVPHVAAEAWFRLNGTRQYDLQTYRYVFSVLMALFLAATLVMLHDLRPDRKWLVFLLLLPAGWYFTHNRFDIVPAFLV
;
A
#
# COMPACT_ATOMS: atom_id res chain seq x y z
N MET A 1 -6.86 -14.54 17.93
CA MET A 1 -6.32 -15.34 16.81
C MET A 1 -4.95 -15.91 17.19
N SER A 2 -4.59 -17.09 16.67
CA SER A 2 -3.20 -17.57 16.70
C SER A 2 -2.35 -16.80 15.68
N ARG A 3 -1.03 -16.78 15.86
CA ARG A 3 -0.08 -16.14 14.91
C ARG A 3 -0.22 -16.70 13.49
N LEU A 4 -0.60 -17.98 13.36
CA LEU A 4 -0.86 -18.64 12.08
C LEU A 4 -2.10 -18.05 11.37
N GLN A 5 -3.18 -17.79 12.11
CA GLN A 5 -4.39 -17.19 11.57
C GLN A 5 -4.15 -15.77 11.08
N ILE A 6 -3.29 -15.01 11.78
CA ILE A 6 -2.88 -13.68 11.38
C ILE A 6 -2.15 -13.74 10.03
N GLY A 7 -1.14 -14.60 9.92
CA GLY A 7 -0.40 -14.77 8.67
C GLY A 7 -1.29 -15.19 7.50
N ALA A 8 -2.27 -16.06 7.75
CA ALA A 8 -3.26 -16.46 6.75
C ALA A 8 -4.14 -15.29 6.29
N VAL A 9 -4.55 -14.40 7.21
CA VAL A 9 -5.28 -13.18 6.87
C VAL A 9 -4.39 -12.24 6.06
N CYS A 10 -3.15 -11.96 6.49
CA CYS A 10 -2.22 -11.12 5.73
C CYS A 10 -2.04 -11.62 4.29
N LEU A 11 -1.82 -12.92 4.13
CA LEU A 11 -1.63 -13.56 2.84
C LEU A 11 -2.90 -13.51 1.99
N PHE A 12 -4.06 -13.80 2.59
CA PHE A 12 -5.35 -13.72 1.91
C PHE A 12 -5.63 -12.30 1.41
N LEU A 13 -5.39 -11.29 2.25
CA LEU A 13 -5.55 -9.89 1.88
C LEU A 13 -4.58 -9.56 0.73
N ALA A 14 -3.28 -9.85 0.85
CA ALA A 14 -2.32 -9.58 -0.22
C ALA A 14 -2.70 -10.25 -1.55
N LEU A 15 -3.17 -11.51 -1.53
CA LEU A 15 -3.65 -12.21 -2.72
C LEU A 15 -4.91 -11.57 -3.31
N LEU A 16 -5.85 -11.14 -2.45
CA LEU A 16 -7.05 -10.42 -2.86
C LEU A 16 -6.70 -9.07 -3.48
N SER A 17 -5.71 -8.36 -2.94
CA SER A 17 -5.17 -7.11 -3.48
C SER A 17 -4.60 -7.31 -4.88
N ILE A 18 -3.79 -8.36 -5.06
CA ILE A 18 -3.19 -8.73 -6.36
C ILE A 18 -4.30 -9.08 -7.37
N ALA A 19 -5.31 -9.84 -6.95
CA ALA A 19 -6.45 -10.16 -7.79
C ALA A 19 -7.21 -8.89 -8.21
N ALA A 20 -7.58 -8.04 -7.24
CA ALA A 20 -8.33 -6.80 -7.47
C ALA A 20 -7.59 -5.82 -8.40
N THR A 21 -6.28 -5.69 -8.22
CA THR A 21 -5.44 -4.85 -9.10
C THR A 21 -5.24 -5.45 -10.48
N ARG A 22 -5.28 -6.78 -10.65
CA ARG A 22 -5.23 -7.42 -11.96
C ARG A 22 -6.51 -7.20 -12.77
N TYR A 23 -7.65 -7.06 -12.12
CA TYR A 23 -8.93 -6.68 -12.74
C TYR A 23 -9.10 -5.16 -12.91
N GLY A 24 -7.99 -4.40 -12.99
CA GLY A 24 -7.92 -2.95 -12.85
C GLY A 24 -8.85 -2.07 -13.68
N GLY A 25 -9.69 -2.58 -14.58
CA GLY A 25 -10.60 -1.76 -15.37
C GLY A 25 -11.79 -1.17 -14.62
N TYR A 26 -12.09 -1.54 -13.36
CA TYR A 26 -13.28 -1.06 -12.65
C TYR A 26 -12.98 0.15 -11.73
N PRO A 27 -13.47 1.36 -12.09
CA PRO A 27 -13.21 2.58 -11.30
C PRO A 27 -13.78 2.52 -9.87
N ALA A 28 -14.79 1.69 -9.64
CA ALA A 28 -15.38 1.48 -8.31
C ALA A 28 -14.46 0.76 -7.33
N ILE A 29 -13.40 0.10 -7.81
CA ILE A 29 -12.47 -0.71 -7.00
C ILE A 29 -11.08 -0.06 -6.98
N ASN A 30 -10.72 0.67 -8.04
CA ASN A 30 -9.40 1.24 -8.24
C ASN A 30 -9.50 2.73 -8.56
N ASP A 31 -8.98 3.56 -7.65
CA ASP A 31 -8.75 4.97 -7.91
C ASP A 31 -7.34 5.15 -8.46
N TYR A 32 -7.28 5.43 -9.75
CA TYR A 32 -6.03 5.62 -10.46
C TYR A 32 -5.35 6.94 -10.10
N HIS A 33 -6.14 7.95 -9.74
CA HIS A 33 -5.64 9.30 -9.64
C HIS A 33 -4.66 9.45 -8.48
N ASP A 34 -5.07 9.01 -7.28
CA ASP A 34 -4.24 9.08 -6.08
C ASP A 34 -2.94 8.28 -6.24
N ILE A 35 -3.01 7.08 -6.81
CA ILE A 35 -1.82 6.23 -7.02
C ILE A 35 -0.87 6.84 -8.04
N GLU A 36 -1.39 7.44 -9.10
CA GLU A 36 -0.58 8.16 -10.08
C GLU A 36 0.13 9.36 -9.45
N VAL A 37 -0.55 10.11 -8.58
CA VAL A 37 0.07 11.17 -7.80
C VAL A 37 1.20 10.58 -6.95
N TYR A 38 0.96 9.52 -6.18
CA TYR A 38 2.01 8.88 -5.37
C TYR A 38 3.21 8.41 -6.21
N PHE A 39 2.97 7.82 -7.38
CA PHE A 39 4.00 7.43 -8.33
C PHE A 39 4.84 8.62 -8.81
N GLN A 40 4.21 9.76 -9.09
CA GLN A 40 4.94 10.97 -9.45
C GLN A 40 5.76 11.50 -8.26
N ARG A 41 5.16 11.52 -7.06
CA ARG A 41 5.79 12.04 -5.83
C ARG A 41 6.93 11.16 -5.31
N GLY A 42 6.91 9.86 -5.58
CA GLY A 42 7.97 8.92 -5.19
C GLY A 42 9.12 8.78 -6.19
N SER A 43 8.96 9.32 -7.40
CA SER A 43 9.87 9.08 -8.53
C SER A 43 11.32 9.53 -8.30
N TRP A 44 11.52 10.52 -7.41
CA TRP A 44 12.81 11.14 -7.11
C TRP A 44 13.93 10.13 -6.80
N VAL A 45 13.57 9.02 -6.14
CA VAL A 45 14.55 8.01 -5.72
C VAL A 45 15.20 7.28 -6.91
N THR A 46 14.48 7.15 -8.02
CA THR A 46 14.96 6.45 -9.22
C THR A 46 15.54 7.40 -10.27
N THR A 47 15.20 8.69 -10.18
CA THR A 47 15.71 9.75 -11.07
C THR A 47 16.93 10.46 -10.50
N GLY A 48 17.34 10.15 -9.27
CA GLY A 48 18.45 10.81 -8.58
C GLY A 48 18.15 12.26 -8.19
N GLN A 49 16.86 12.59 -8.05
CA GLN A 49 16.37 13.91 -7.67
C GLN A 49 16.18 14.02 -6.15
N GLU A 50 16.08 15.25 -5.64
CA GLU A 50 15.80 15.49 -4.22
C GLU A 50 14.30 15.75 -3.97
N PRO A 51 13.67 15.09 -2.97
CA PRO A 51 12.27 15.31 -2.64
C PRO A 51 12.06 16.76 -2.15
N TYR A 52 10.91 17.35 -2.48
CA TYR A 52 10.52 18.75 -2.17
C TYR A 52 11.33 19.85 -2.86
N ARG A 53 12.50 19.55 -3.38
CA ARG A 53 13.33 20.48 -4.16
C ARG A 53 13.10 20.30 -5.65
N ASP A 54 13.31 19.09 -6.14
CA ASP A 54 13.24 18.78 -7.58
C ASP A 54 11.92 18.09 -7.94
N VAL A 55 11.35 17.33 -7.01
CA VAL A 55 10.01 16.73 -7.11
C VAL A 55 9.11 17.36 -6.06
N PHE A 56 8.16 18.18 -6.49
CA PHE A 56 7.14 18.76 -5.62
C PHE A 56 6.35 17.67 -4.91
N SER A 57 6.07 17.84 -3.62
CA SER A 57 5.17 16.99 -2.84
C SER A 57 4.47 17.81 -1.78
N GLU A 58 3.14 17.70 -1.73
CA GLU A 58 2.23 18.32 -0.76
C GLU A 58 2.14 17.53 0.55
N TYR A 59 2.67 16.30 0.57
CA TYR A 59 2.55 15.37 1.67
C TYR A 59 3.67 15.55 2.71
N PRO A 60 3.50 15.07 3.96
CA PRO A 60 4.57 15.03 4.95
C PRO A 60 5.75 14.16 4.50
N GLN A 61 6.95 14.44 5.02
CA GLN A 61 8.18 13.75 4.61
C GLN A 61 8.05 12.22 4.66
N VAL A 62 7.53 11.68 5.76
CA VAL A 62 7.36 10.23 5.94
C VAL A 62 6.48 9.61 4.84
N ALA A 63 5.43 10.30 4.40
CA ALA A 63 4.58 9.83 3.30
C ALA A 63 5.33 9.84 1.97
N THR A 64 6.10 10.88 1.67
CA THR A 64 6.93 10.95 0.46
C THR A 64 8.00 9.84 0.42
N TRP A 65 8.60 9.50 1.57
CA TRP A 65 9.48 8.34 1.67
C TRP A 65 8.74 7.02 1.46
N LEU A 66 7.53 6.89 1.98
CA LEU A 66 6.68 5.73 1.72
C LEU A 66 6.37 5.57 0.23
N PHE A 67 6.08 6.65 -0.49
CA PHE A 67 5.85 6.62 -1.94
C PHE A 67 7.08 6.21 -2.74
N ALA A 68 8.29 6.44 -2.22
CA ALA A 68 9.52 5.98 -2.85
C ALA A 68 9.73 4.46 -2.72
N VAL A 69 9.18 3.81 -1.69
CA VAL A 69 9.39 2.37 -1.42
C VAL A 69 8.96 1.48 -2.60
N PRO A 70 7.76 1.64 -3.20
CA PRO A 70 7.37 0.82 -4.34
C PRO A 70 8.26 1.03 -5.57
N HIS A 71 8.82 2.24 -5.78
CA HIS A 71 9.78 2.46 -6.85
C HIS A 71 11.06 1.66 -6.65
N VAL A 72 11.65 1.70 -5.45
CA VAL A 72 12.87 0.94 -5.12
C VAL A 72 12.64 -0.56 -5.28
N ALA A 73 11.52 -1.08 -4.78
CA ALA A 73 11.17 -2.48 -4.88
C ALA A 73 10.90 -2.93 -6.33
N ALA A 74 10.15 -2.12 -7.11
CA ALA A 74 9.89 -2.40 -8.52
C ALA A 74 11.18 -2.35 -9.35
N GLU A 75 12.04 -1.35 -9.13
CA GLU A 75 13.32 -1.24 -9.83
C GLU A 75 14.25 -2.42 -9.50
N ALA A 76 14.37 -2.80 -8.23
CA ALA A 76 15.16 -3.95 -7.81
C ALA A 76 14.66 -5.25 -8.48
N TRP A 77 13.35 -5.46 -8.51
CA TRP A 77 12.74 -6.61 -9.18
C TRP A 77 13.07 -6.65 -10.68
N PHE A 78 12.95 -5.52 -11.38
CA PHE A 78 13.21 -5.46 -12.83
C PHE A 78 14.69 -5.63 -13.17
N ARG A 79 15.59 -5.01 -12.39
CA ARG A 79 17.04 -5.19 -12.55
C ARG A 79 17.45 -6.66 -12.42
N LEU A 80 16.86 -7.41 -11.48
CA LEU A 80 17.12 -8.85 -11.31
C LEU A 80 16.58 -9.70 -12.47
N ASN A 81 15.52 -9.26 -13.15
CA ASN A 81 14.92 -9.96 -14.28
C ASN A 81 15.46 -9.49 -15.65
N GLY A 82 16.47 -8.63 -15.68
CA GLY A 82 17.10 -8.13 -16.91
C GLY A 82 16.25 -7.12 -17.69
N THR A 83 15.18 -6.59 -17.09
CA THR A 83 14.30 -5.59 -17.69
C THR A 83 14.67 -4.18 -17.21
N ARG A 84 14.62 -3.19 -18.11
CA ARG A 84 15.13 -1.83 -17.84
C ARG A 84 14.13 -0.86 -17.20
N GLN A 85 12.82 -1.08 -17.38
CA GLN A 85 11.79 -0.13 -16.97
C GLN A 85 10.55 -0.86 -16.44
N TYR A 86 9.96 -0.33 -15.38
CA TYR A 86 8.65 -0.73 -14.88
C TYR A 86 7.64 0.40 -15.13
N ASP A 87 6.36 0.05 -15.16
CA ASP A 87 5.26 0.96 -15.42
C ASP A 87 4.47 1.32 -14.15
N LEU A 88 3.52 2.26 -14.28
CA LEU A 88 2.59 2.63 -13.21
C LEU A 88 1.82 1.41 -12.66
N GLN A 89 1.51 0.44 -13.53
CA GLN A 89 0.83 -0.79 -13.14
C GLN A 89 1.66 -1.62 -12.16
N THR A 90 2.95 -1.77 -12.42
CA THR A 90 3.88 -2.46 -11.53
C THR A 90 3.99 -1.73 -10.19
N TYR A 91 4.17 -0.40 -10.23
CA TYR A 91 4.19 0.41 -9.02
C TYR A 91 2.94 0.19 -8.17
N ARG A 92 1.76 0.19 -8.80
CA ARG A 92 0.48 -0.06 -8.13
C ARG A 92 0.43 -1.43 -7.46
N TYR A 93 0.90 -2.48 -8.12
CA TYR A 93 0.94 -3.81 -7.50
C TYR A 93 1.77 -3.82 -6.23
N VAL A 94 2.97 -3.23 -6.30
CA VAL A 94 3.88 -3.18 -5.15
C VAL A 94 3.29 -2.32 -4.04
N PHE A 95 2.73 -1.15 -4.36
CA PHE A 95 2.05 -0.29 -3.40
C PHE A 95 0.87 -1.00 -2.72
N SER A 96 0.04 -1.69 -3.49
CA SER A 96 -1.12 -2.41 -2.95
C SER A 96 -0.71 -3.53 -1.98
N VAL A 97 0.34 -4.29 -2.32
CA VAL A 97 0.90 -5.30 -1.42
C VAL A 97 1.46 -4.66 -0.15
N LEU A 98 2.19 -3.56 -0.27
CA LEU A 98 2.73 -2.82 0.87
C LEU A 98 1.61 -2.33 1.80
N MET A 99 0.56 -1.73 1.26
CA MET A 99 -0.59 -1.28 2.04
C MET A 99 -1.38 -2.43 2.67
N ALA A 100 -1.50 -3.58 2.00
CA ALA A 100 -2.08 -4.78 2.58
C ALA A 100 -1.28 -5.29 3.78
N LEU A 101 0.06 -5.24 3.72
CA LEU A 101 0.92 -5.58 4.86
C LEU A 101 0.72 -4.61 6.03
N PHE A 102 0.60 -3.31 5.76
CA PHE A 102 0.33 -2.31 6.79
C PHE A 102 -1.05 -2.45 7.43
N LEU A 103 -2.10 -2.71 6.63
CA LEU A 103 -3.42 -3.04 7.16
C LEU A 103 -3.34 -4.29 8.05
N ALA A 104 -2.64 -5.32 7.60
CA ALA A 104 -2.53 -6.54 8.38
C ALA A 104 -1.75 -6.33 9.69
N ALA A 105 -0.66 -5.56 9.68
CA ALA A 105 0.05 -5.15 10.89
C ALA A 105 -0.87 -4.36 11.84
N THR A 106 -1.68 -3.45 11.29
CA THR A 106 -2.67 -2.66 12.04
C THR A 106 -3.74 -3.54 12.69
N LEU A 107 -4.26 -4.54 11.97
CA LEU A 107 -5.20 -5.52 12.51
C LEU A 107 -4.60 -6.28 13.70
N VAL A 108 -3.33 -6.69 13.60
CA VAL A 108 -2.62 -7.40 14.68
C VAL A 108 -2.46 -6.49 15.89
N MET A 109 -1.95 -5.28 15.68
CA MET A 109 -1.74 -4.31 16.75
C MET A 109 -3.05 -4.00 17.48
N LEU A 110 -4.12 -3.68 16.74
CA LEU A 110 -5.42 -3.36 17.33
C LEU A 110 -6.07 -4.56 18.02
N HIS A 111 -5.92 -5.77 17.47
CA HIS A 111 -6.39 -7.00 18.13
C HIS A 111 -5.72 -7.22 19.49
N ASP A 112 -4.43 -6.89 19.61
CA ASP A 112 -3.66 -7.07 20.84
C ASP A 112 -3.88 -5.91 21.84
N LEU A 113 -4.06 -4.68 21.35
CA LEU A 113 -4.36 -3.50 22.17
C LEU A 113 -5.79 -3.48 22.74
N ARG A 114 -6.74 -4.18 22.11
CA ARG A 114 -8.16 -4.23 22.52
C ARG A 114 -8.62 -5.63 22.90
N PRO A 115 -8.12 -6.18 24.03
CA PRO A 115 -8.46 -7.53 24.45
C PRO A 115 -9.96 -7.71 24.78
N ASP A 116 -10.64 -6.62 25.14
CA ASP A 116 -12.06 -6.54 25.44
C ASP A 116 -12.96 -6.74 24.21
N ARG A 117 -12.49 -6.31 23.03
CA ARG A 117 -13.31 -6.23 21.81
C ARG A 117 -12.55 -6.62 20.54
N LYS A 118 -11.79 -7.71 20.62
CA LYS A 118 -10.91 -8.22 19.54
C LYS A 118 -11.59 -8.33 18.19
N TRP A 119 -12.90 -8.63 18.14
CA TRP A 119 -13.65 -8.81 16.91
C TRP A 119 -13.94 -7.51 16.14
N LEU A 120 -13.95 -6.36 16.83
CA LEU A 120 -14.23 -5.08 16.17
C LEU A 120 -13.14 -4.68 15.17
N VAL A 121 -11.93 -5.24 15.32
CA VAL A 121 -10.82 -4.98 14.40
C VAL A 121 -11.13 -5.41 12.97
N PHE A 122 -11.97 -6.45 12.78
CA PHE A 122 -12.36 -6.92 11.45
C PHE A 122 -13.32 -5.98 10.74
N LEU A 123 -13.86 -4.96 11.41
CA LEU A 123 -14.62 -3.90 10.74
C LEU A 123 -13.74 -3.11 9.75
N LEU A 124 -12.42 -3.11 9.94
CA LEU A 124 -11.47 -2.53 8.97
C LEU A 124 -11.43 -3.31 7.64
N LEU A 125 -11.91 -4.55 7.62
CA LEU A 125 -12.03 -5.37 6.42
C LEU A 125 -13.35 -5.16 5.67
N LEU A 126 -14.23 -4.28 6.16
CA LEU A 126 -15.42 -3.89 5.41
C LEU A 126 -15.01 -3.23 4.08
N PRO A 127 -15.88 -3.25 3.05
CA PRO A 127 -15.54 -2.78 1.71
C PRO A 127 -14.92 -1.39 1.65
N ALA A 128 -15.36 -0.46 2.50
CA ALA A 128 -14.79 0.89 2.57
C ALA A 128 -13.35 0.90 3.11
N GLY A 129 -13.10 0.25 4.25
CA GLY A 129 -11.76 0.17 4.83
C GLY A 129 -10.79 -0.57 3.90
N TRP A 130 -11.28 -1.63 3.27
CA TRP A 130 -10.57 -2.35 2.22
C TRP A 130 -10.24 -1.45 1.02
N TYR A 131 -11.24 -0.78 0.44
CA TYR A 131 -11.07 0.11 -0.71
C TYR A 131 -10.06 1.21 -0.42
N PHE A 132 -10.21 1.92 0.69
CA PHE A 132 -9.31 3.02 1.01
C PHE A 132 -7.89 2.53 1.26
N THR A 133 -7.69 1.36 1.90
CA THR A 133 -6.34 0.80 2.11
C THR A 133 -5.58 0.62 0.80
N HIS A 134 -6.27 0.22 -0.27
CA HIS A 134 -5.62 -0.08 -1.55
C HIS A 134 -5.36 1.17 -2.40
N ASN A 135 -6.14 2.21 -2.19
CA ASN A 135 -6.13 3.39 -3.04
C ASN A 135 -5.49 4.61 -2.35
N ARG A 136 -5.35 4.58 -1.02
CA ARG A 136 -4.85 5.71 -0.23
C ARG A 136 -3.86 5.27 0.84
N PHE A 137 -2.81 6.06 1.02
CA PHE A 137 -1.77 5.80 2.03
C PHE A 137 -2.19 6.22 3.45
N ASP A 138 -3.05 7.21 3.57
CA ASP A 138 -3.37 7.91 4.83
C ASP A 138 -4.37 7.16 5.71
N ILE A 139 -5.11 6.22 5.14
CA ILE A 139 -6.16 5.48 5.86
C ILE A 139 -5.62 4.57 6.98
N VAL A 140 -4.45 3.94 6.77
CA VAL A 140 -3.91 3.01 7.78
C VAL A 140 -3.47 3.77 9.04
N PRO A 141 -2.71 4.88 8.93
CA PRO A 141 -2.48 5.78 10.06
C PRO A 141 -3.77 6.29 10.69
N ALA A 142 -4.79 6.61 9.89
CA ALA A 142 -6.07 7.12 10.40
C ALA A 142 -6.81 6.11 11.30
N PHE A 143 -6.56 4.80 11.16
CA PHE A 143 -7.13 3.79 12.05
C PHE A 143 -6.43 3.67 13.42
N LEU A 144 -5.28 4.32 13.60
CA LEU A 144 -4.48 4.27 14.83
C LEU A 144 -4.68 5.49 15.74
N VAL A 145 -5.39 6.51 15.27
CA VAL A 145 -5.73 7.74 16.01
C VAL A 145 -7.15 7.64 16.56
#